data_AF-A0A920SZ89-F1
#
_entry.id   AF-A0A920SZ89-F1
#
_cell.length_a   1.000
_cell.length_b   1.000
_cell.length_c   1.000
_cell.angle_alpha   90.00
_cell.angle_beta   90.00
_cell.angle_gamma   90.00
#
_symmetry.space_group_name_H-M   'P 1'
#
loop_
_entity.id
_entity.type
_entity.pdbx_description
1 polymer ?
#
loop_
_entity_poly.entity_id
_entity_poly.type
_entity_poly.pdbx_seq_one_letter_code
_entity_poly.pdbx_strand_id
1 'polypeptide(L)' 'MVAAGDLEFFGRPEWITLRDTYEIDFSERLTFDAALMYNALDDRQVDLITAYTSDGRVAAFDLKILEDPRNAFFLMTEF' A
#
# COMPACT_ATOMS: atom_id res chain seq x y z
N MET A 1 9.14 3.87 -9.20
CA MET A 1 8.17 2.92 -8.63
C MET A 1 6.85 3.66 -8.48
N VAL A 2 5.75 3.06 -8.91
CA VAL A 2 4.40 3.64 -8.88
C VAL A 2 3.60 2.98 -7.77
N ALA A 3 3.09 3.79 -6.83
CA ALA A 3 2.19 3.31 -5.79
C ALA A 3 0.75 3.69 -6.09
N ALA A 4 -0.17 2.76 -5.88
CA ALA A 4 -1.59 3.01 -5.79
C ALA A 4 -2.08 2.93 -4.34
N GLY A 5 -3.02 3.80 -4.03
CA GLY A 5 -3.64 3.89 -2.71
C GLY A 5 -4.91 4.71 -2.79
N ASP A 6 -5.70 4.68 -1.73
CA ASP A 6 -6.79 5.64 -1.56
C ASP A 6 -6.23 7.03 -1.19
N LEU A 7 -7.03 8.07 -1.42
CA LEU A 7 -6.60 9.44 -1.19
C LEU A 7 -6.31 9.70 0.29
N GLU A 8 -7.06 9.07 1.20
CA GLU A 8 -6.88 9.26 2.63
C GLU A 8 -5.51 8.72 3.05
N PHE A 9 -5.14 7.53 2.58
CA PHE A 9 -3.86 6.91 2.90
C PHE A 9 -2.67 7.76 2.47
N PHE A 10 -2.69 8.36 1.27
CA PHE A 10 -1.60 9.25 0.85
C PHE A 10 -1.51 10.55 1.65
N GLY A 11 -2.58 10.93 2.34
CA GLY A 11 -2.59 12.06 3.28
C GLY A 11 -2.14 11.69 4.70
N ARG A 12 -2.01 10.40 5.02
CA ARG A 12 -1.67 9.93 6.35
C ARG A 12 -0.17 10.07 6.65
N PRO A 13 0.22 10.43 7.89
CA PRO A 13 1.60 10.39 8.34
C PRO A 13 2.30 9.05 8.07
N GLU A 14 1.56 7.94 8.17
CA GLU A 14 2.03 6.58 7.93
C GLU A 14 2.66 6.42 6.53
N TRP A 15 2.09 7.05 5.50
CA TRP A 15 2.68 7.02 4.15
C TRP A 15 4.01 7.75 4.07
N ILE A 16 4.11 8.91 4.73
CA ILE A 16 5.34 9.70 4.80
C ILE A 16 6.42 8.91 5.56
N THR A 17 6.06 8.35 6.72
CA THR A 17 6.95 7.51 7.52
C THR A 17 7.43 6.30 6.75
N LEU A 18 6.58 5.62 5.98
CA LEU A 18 6.98 4.49 5.14
C LEU A 18 8.03 4.90 4.10
N ARG A 19 7.75 5.97 3.35
CA ARG A 19 8.67 6.48 2.33
C ARG A 19 10.03 6.80 2.94
N ASP A 20 10.03 7.51 4.07
CA ASP A 20 11.26 8.00 4.70
C ASP A 20 12.02 6.87 5.42
N THR A 21 11.31 5.93 6.06
CA THR A 21 11.92 4.80 6.80
C THR A 21 12.58 3.79 5.86
N TYR A 22 11.99 3.56 4.69
CA TYR A 22 12.52 2.63 3.69
C TYR A 22 13.30 3.32 2.57
N GLU A 23 13.43 4.65 2.62
CA GLU A 23 14.11 5.48 1.60
C GLU A 23 13.62 5.18 0.18
N ILE A 24 12.31 4.96 0.06
CA ILE A 24 11.68 4.56 -1.20
C ILE A 24 11.35 5.81 -2.01
N ASP A 25 11.82 5.87 -3.25
CA ASP A 25 11.45 6.92 -4.19
C ASP A 25 10.25 6.49 -5.07
N PHE A 26 9.07 6.96 -4.70
CA PHE A 26 7.86 6.80 -5.50
C PHE A 26 7.80 7.90 -6.56
N SER A 27 8.00 7.49 -7.82
CA SER A 27 7.96 8.39 -8.98
C SER A 27 6.55 8.92 -9.23
N GLU A 28 5.52 8.15 -8.86
CA GLU A 28 4.12 8.52 -9.04
C GLU A 28 3.23 7.89 -7.96
N ARG A 29 2.15 8.61 -7.63
CA ARG A 29 1.11 8.20 -6.69
C ARG A 29 -0.23 8.24 -7.42
N LEU A 30 -0.83 7.09 -7.63
CA LEU A 30 -2.12 6.96 -8.31
C LEU A 30 -3.22 6.69 -7.30
N THR A 31 -4.24 7.54 -7.30
CA THR A 31 -5.40 7.31 -6.45
C THR A 31 -6.37 6.36 -7.14
N PHE A 32 -6.64 5.21 -6.51
CA PHE A 32 -7.61 4.24 -7.01
C PHE A 32 -8.63 3.88 -5.93
N ASP A 33 -9.83 3.50 -6.35
CA ASP A 33 -10.76 2.81 -5.45
C ASP A 33 -10.17 1.45 -5.04
N ALA A 34 -10.46 1.02 -3.82
CA ALA A 34 -9.96 -0.25 -3.29
C ALA A 34 -10.37 -1.47 -4.12
N ALA A 35 -11.44 -1.39 -4.90
CA ALA A 35 -11.84 -2.45 -5.84
C ALA A 35 -10.95 -2.50 -7.09
N LEU A 36 -10.41 -1.35 -7.52
CA LEU A 36 -9.63 -1.20 -8.75
C LEU A 36 -8.13 -1.36 -8.52
N MET A 37 -7.63 -1.11 -7.30
CA MET A 37 -6.21 -1.25 -6.95
C MET A 37 -5.65 -2.64 -7.29
N TYR A 38 -6.38 -3.70 -6.95
CA TYR A 38 -5.95 -5.08 -7.22
C TYR A 38 -5.79 -5.35 -8.72
N ASN A 39 -6.73 -4.88 -9.53
CA ASN A 39 -6.65 -5.01 -10.99
C ASN A 39 -5.50 -4.17 -11.56
N ALA A 40 -5.28 -2.96 -11.05
CA ALA A 40 -4.16 -2.13 -11.49
C ALA A 40 -2.79 -2.79 -11.19
N LEU A 41 -2.69 -3.53 -10.08
CA LEU A 41 -1.50 -4.30 -9.74
C LEU A 41 -1.33 -5.53 -10.65
N ASP A 42 -2.42 -6.28 -10.88
CA ASP A 42 -2.42 -7.44 -11.78
C ASP A 42 -2.08 -7.06 -13.23
N ASP A 43 -2.64 -5.95 -13.71
CA ASP A 43 -2.36 -5.35 -15.02
C ASP A 43 -0.97 -4.69 -15.10
N ARG A 44 -0.19 -4.69 -14.00
CA ARG A 44 1.13 -4.04 -13.88
C ARG A 44 1.13 -2.55 -14.19
N GLN A 45 0.00 -1.88 -13.94
CA GLN A 45 -0.10 -0.42 -14.02
C GLN A 45 0.57 0.24 -12.81
N VAL A 46 0.65 -0.47 -11.69
CA VAL A 46 1.33 -0.05 -10.46
C VAL A 46 2.23 -1.16 -9.93
N ASP A 47 3.22 -0.77 -9.11
CA ASP A 47 4.17 -1.68 -8.48
C ASP A 47 3.76 -2.05 -7.04
N LEU A 48 3.00 -1.18 -6.38
CA LEU A 48 2.59 -1.31 -4.98
C LEU A 48 1.16 -0.84 -4.81
N ILE A 49 0.37 -1.55 -3.99
CA ILE A 49 -0.95 -1.10 -3.55
C ILE A 49 -1.03 -1.05 -2.03
N THR A 50 -1.97 -0.25 -1.52
CA THR A 50 -2.38 -0.34 -0.12
C THR A 50 -3.43 -1.43 0.02
N ALA A 51 -3.22 -2.34 0.97
CA ALA A 51 -4.17 -3.40 1.28
C ALA A 51 -4.11 -3.71 2.78
N TYR A 52 -5.26 -4.05 3.35
CA TYR A 52 -5.31 -4.59 4.70
C TYR A 52 -5.00 -6.09 4.65
N THR A 53 -4.22 -6.58 5.60
CA THR A 53 -3.83 -8.00 5.68
C THR A 53 -5.01 -8.95 5.88
N SER A 54 -6.15 -8.44 6.37
CA SER A 54 -7.41 -9.17 6.51
C SER A 54 -8.26 -9.22 5.23
N ASP A 55 -7.85 -8.54 4.16
CA ASP A 55 -8.57 -8.52 2.91
C ASP A 55 -8.35 -9.82 2.13
N GLY A 56 -9.42 -10.62 1.98
CA GLY A 56 -9.37 -11.89 1.26
C GLY A 56 -8.94 -11.76 -0.21
N ARG A 57 -8.98 -10.56 -0.79
CA ARG A 57 -8.50 -10.30 -2.15
C ARG A 57 -6.99 -10.44 -2.28
N VAL A 58 -6.22 -10.23 -1.20
CA VAL A 58 -4.77 -10.45 -1.21
C VAL A 58 -4.46 -11.90 -1.59
N ALA A 59 -5.15 -12.86 -0.99
CA ALA A 59 -4.99 -14.27 -1.33
C ALA A 59 -5.58 -14.63 -2.71
N ALA A 60 -6.70 -14.01 -3.10
CA ALA A 60 -7.35 -14.26 -4.38
C ALA A 60 -6.51 -13.82 -5.59
N PHE A 61 -5.71 -12.76 -5.44
CA PHE A 61 -4.81 -12.22 -6.45
C PHE A 61 -3.36 -12.71 -6.29
N ASP A 62 -3.11 -13.71 -5.42
CA ASP A 62 -1.76 -14.25 -5.12
C ASP A 62 -0.73 -13.15 -4.78
N LEU A 63 -1.18 -12.14 -4.04
CA LEU A 63 -0.35 -10.98 -3.71
C LEU A 63 0.53 -11.27 -2.49
N LYS A 64 1.78 -10.83 -2.58
CA LYS A 64 2.73 -10.92 -1.48
C LYS A 64 2.55 -9.75 -0.52
N ILE A 65 2.19 -10.04 0.73
CA ILE A 65 2.25 -9.06 1.82
C ILE A 65 3.72 -8.77 2.12
N LEU A 66 4.09 -7.49 2.14
CA LEU A 66 5.41 -7.05 2.57
C LEU A 66 5.43 -6.95 4.10
N GLU A 67 6.41 -7.60 4.71
CA GLU A 67 6.67 -7.42 6.15
C GLU A 67 7.20 -6.01 6.41
N ASP A 68 6.87 -5.45 7.57
CA ASP A 68 7.34 -4.14 8.02
C ASP A 68 8.38 -4.30 9.15
N PRO A 69 9.62 -4.75 8.86
CA PRO A 69 10.62 -5.01 9.88
C PRO A 69 11.10 -3.75 10.62
N ARG A 70 10.90 -2.56 10.03
CA ARG A 70 11.27 -1.27 10.64
C ARG A 70 10.11 -0.61 11.41
N ASN A 71 8.94 -1.26 11.50
CA ASN A 71 7.73 -0.72 12.12
C ASN A 71 7.37 0.69 11.62
N ALA A 72 7.47 0.90 10.30
CA ALA A 72 7.05 2.15 9.68
C ALA A 72 5.52 2.37 9.79
N PHE A 73 4.75 1.28 9.79
CA PHE A 73 3.36 1.26 10.17
C PHE A 73 3.26 1.05 11.67
N PHE A 74 3.05 2.14 12.40
CA PHE A 74 2.46 2.02 13.74
C PHE A 74 1.03 1.52 13.56
N LEU A 75 0.83 0.21 13.69
CA LEU A 75 -0.48 -0.32 14.08
C LEU A 75 -0.83 0.36 15.40
N MET A 76 -1.63 1.43 15.33
CA MET A 76 -2.45 1.82 16.46
C MET A 76 -3.39 0.65 16.71
N THR A 77 -2.93 -0.30 17.52
CA THR A 77 -3.80 -1.22 18.23
C THR A 77 -4.60 -0.37 19.20
N GLU A 78 -5.73 0.17 18.73
CA GLU A 78 -6.80 0.55 19.64
C GLU A 78 -7.85 -0.55 19.62
N PHE A 79 -8.19 -0.97 20.84
CA PHE A 79 -9.15 -2.00 21.22
C PHE A 79 -10.58 -1.63 20.85
#